data_AF-A0A966ZDX4-F1
#
_entry.id   AF-A0A966ZDX4-F1
#
_cell.length_a   1.000
_cell.length_b   1.000
_cell.length_c   1.000
_cell.angle_alpha   90.00
_cell.angle_beta   90.00
_cell.angle_gamma   90.00
#
_symmetry.space_group_name_H-M   'P 1'
#
loop_
_entity.id
_entity.type
_entity.pdbx_description
1 polymer ?
#
loop_
_entity_poly.entity_id
_entity_poly.type
_entity_poly.pdbx_seq_one_letter_code
_entity_poly.pdbx_strand_id
1 'polypeptide(L)'
;RRAATLVENKRLTLVKASSRRRHLLFDVPVIGPATIETMIATGTTVVAVDAGRTLLLDREELLSKANAAGIAVFGMEPEESN
;
A
#
# COMPACT_ATOMS: atom_id res chain seq x y z
N ARG A 1 5.78 1.73 10.02
CA ARG A 1 6.60 2.13 11.21
C ARG A 1 7.35 0.95 11.81
N ARG A 2 6.70 -0.05 12.43
CA ARG A 2 7.41 -1.20 13.05
C ARG A 2 8.36 -1.94 12.10
N ALA A 3 7.90 -2.31 10.91
CA ALA A 3 8.76 -3.00 9.93
C ALA A 3 10.01 -2.19 9.53
N ALA A 4 9.94 -0.86 9.55
CA ALA A 4 11.05 0.01 9.18
C ALA A 4 12.21 -0.05 10.17
N THR A 5 11.95 -0.40 11.44
CA THR A 5 13.02 -0.56 12.44
C THR A 5 13.84 -1.84 12.24
N LEU A 6 13.40 -2.74 11.36
CA LEU A 6 14.04 -4.04 11.11
C LEU A 6 14.93 -4.04 9.85
N VAL A 7 14.88 -2.98 9.04
CA VAL A 7 15.54 -2.96 7.72
C VAL A 7 16.83 -2.12 7.70
N GLU A 8 17.30 -1.59 8.84
CA GLU A 8 18.58 -0.87 8.96
C GLU A 8 18.80 0.18 7.85
N ASN A 9 17.82 1.07 7.65
CA ASN A 9 17.82 2.11 6.59
C ASN A 9 17.80 1.58 5.13
N LYS A 10 17.58 0.29 4.90
CA LYS A 10 17.38 -0.27 3.56
C LYS A 10 15.98 0.07 3.05
N ARG A 11 15.83 0.03 1.72
CA ARG A 11 14.56 0.29 1.03
C ARG A 11 13.50 -0.74 1.45
N LEU A 12 12.29 -0.24 1.71
CA LEU A 12 11.12 -1.05 2.02
C LEU A 12 10.09 -0.96 0.90
N THR A 13 9.45 -2.09 0.62
CA THR A 13 8.24 -2.20 -0.19
C THR A 13 7.08 -2.62 0.72
N LEU A 14 5.99 -1.87 0.69
CA LEU A 14 4.75 -2.24 1.36
C LEU A 14 3.88 -3.06 0.41
N VAL A 15 3.36 -4.20 0.86
CA VAL A 15 2.40 -5.01 0.10
C VAL A 15 1.12 -5.13 0.90
N LYS A 16 -0.02 -4.82 0.27
CA LYS A 16 -1.36 -5.06 0.83
C LYS A 16 -2.16 -5.93 -0.13
N ALA A 17 -2.15 -7.23 0.14
CA ALA A 17 -2.92 -8.22 -0.62
C ALA A 17 -4.21 -8.58 0.14
N SER A 18 -5.21 -9.06 -0.61
CA SER A 18 -6.52 -9.55 -0.15
C SER A 18 -6.59 -11.08 -0.04
N SER A 19 -5.44 -11.76 -0.20
CA SER A 19 -5.35 -13.23 -0.26
C SER A 19 -5.95 -13.89 0.99
N ARG A 20 -6.80 -14.90 0.73
CA ARG A 20 -7.62 -15.75 1.65
C ARG A 20 -9.10 -15.42 1.84
N ARG A 21 -9.66 -14.31 1.33
CA ARG A 21 -11.10 -14.03 1.52
C ARG A 21 -11.84 -13.82 0.19
N ARG A 22 -12.69 -14.79 -0.18
CA ARG A 22 -13.63 -14.65 -1.32
C ARG A 22 -14.67 -13.55 -1.12
N HIS A 23 -14.93 -13.17 0.13
CA HIS A 23 -15.84 -12.09 0.47
C HIS A 23 -15.08 -10.97 1.17
N LEU A 24 -15.01 -9.82 0.51
CA LEU A 24 -14.31 -8.62 1.00
C LEU A 24 -15.08 -7.86 2.09
N LEU A 25 -16.26 -8.33 2.50
CA LEU A 25 -17.18 -7.61 3.40
C LEU A 25 -16.52 -7.19 4.74
N PHE A 26 -15.46 -7.89 5.16
CA PHE A 26 -14.82 -7.68 6.46
C PHE A 26 -13.31 -7.41 6.40
N ASP A 27 -12.69 -7.37 5.22
CA ASP A 27 -11.23 -7.20 5.11
C ASP A 27 -10.83 -6.66 3.73
N VAL A 28 -11.36 -5.50 3.36
CA VAL A 28 -10.87 -4.75 2.20
C VAL A 28 -9.54 -4.10 2.61
N PRO A 29 -8.41 -4.38 1.94
CA PRO A 29 -7.21 -3.59 2.11
C PRO A 29 -7.49 -2.11 1.82
N VAL A 30 -6.96 -1.21 2.64
CA VAL A 30 -7.18 0.24 2.49
C VAL A 30 -5.84 0.98 2.49
N ILE A 31 -5.64 1.94 1.58
CA ILE A 31 -4.57 2.93 1.67
C ILE A 31 -5.15 4.34 1.49
N GLY A 32 -4.51 5.34 2.10
CA GLY A 32 -4.93 6.74 2.10
C GLY A 32 -3.74 7.70 2.24
N PRO A 33 -3.94 9.02 2.26
CA PRO A 33 -2.88 10.02 2.46
C PRO A 33 -1.97 9.72 3.66
N ALA A 34 -2.55 9.30 4.79
CA ALA A 34 -1.80 8.93 5.99
C ALA A 34 -0.87 7.71 5.79
N THR A 35 -1.20 6.82 4.85
CA THR A 35 -0.31 5.71 4.47
C THR A 35 0.93 6.26 3.80
N ILE A 36 0.78 7.21 2.86
CA ILE A 36 1.89 7.86 2.16
C ILE A 36 2.77 8.66 3.13
N GLU A 37 2.17 9.42 4.05
CA GLU A 37 2.90 10.14 5.11
C GLU A 37 3.76 9.18 5.95
N THR A 38 3.19 8.03 6.31
CA THR A 38 3.93 6.99 7.03
C THR A 38 5.07 6.43 6.18
N MET A 39 4.84 6.19 4.89
CA MET A 39 5.85 5.68 3.97
C MET A 39 7.02 6.66 3.79
N ILE A 40 6.75 7.96 3.68
CA ILE A 40 7.76 9.03 3.67
C ILE A 40 8.61 8.94 4.94
N ALA A 41 7.97 8.93 6.11
CA ALA A 41 8.66 8.86 7.39
C ALA A 41 9.46 7.56 7.59
N THR A 42 9.16 6.50 6.84
CA THR A 42 9.84 5.20 6.95
C THR A 42 10.73 4.85 5.76
N GLY A 43 10.98 5.78 4.83
CA GLY A 43 11.80 5.51 3.64
C GLY A 43 11.24 4.41 2.74
N THR A 44 9.92 4.18 2.77
CA THR A 44 9.24 3.18 1.95
C THR A 44 8.97 3.77 0.57
N THR A 45 9.38 3.07 -0.48
CA THR A 45 9.43 3.63 -1.84
C THR A 45 8.34 3.12 -2.77
N VAL A 46 7.68 2.02 -2.39
CA VAL A 46 6.64 1.38 -3.19
C VAL A 46 5.54 0.86 -2.28
N VAL A 47 4.28 1.02 -2.69
CA VAL A 47 3.14 0.27 -2.18
C VAL A 47 2.51 -0.52 -3.32
N ALA A 48 2.49 -1.85 -3.19
CA ALA A 48 1.80 -2.76 -4.08
C ALA A 48 0.47 -3.19 -3.45
N VAL A 49 -0.61 -3.15 -4.22
CA VAL A 49 -1.97 -3.47 -3.76
C VAL A 49 -2.69 -4.34 -4.77
N ASP A 50 -3.65 -5.14 -4.30
CA ASP A 50 -4.54 -5.87 -5.20
C ASP A 50 -5.48 -4.90 -5.94
N ALA A 51 -5.34 -4.84 -7.27
CA ALA A 51 -6.17 -4.03 -8.14
C ALA A 51 -7.63 -4.49 -8.07
N GLY A 52 -8.55 -3.53 -7.99
CA GLY A 52 -9.98 -3.80 -7.85
C GLY A 52 -10.41 -4.37 -6.48
N ARG A 53 -9.48 -4.69 -5.59
CA ARG A 53 -9.76 -5.23 -4.25
C ARG A 53 -9.26 -4.34 -3.10
N THR A 54 -8.67 -3.19 -3.41
CA THR A 54 -8.14 -2.24 -2.41
C THR A 54 -8.88 -0.91 -2.48
N LEU A 55 -9.34 -0.41 -1.33
CA LEU A 55 -9.94 0.91 -1.20
C LEU A 55 -8.85 2.00 -1.12
N LEU A 56 -8.94 3.00 -1.99
CA LEU A 56 -8.11 4.20 -1.96
C LEU A 56 -8.92 5.33 -1.33
N LEU A 57 -8.59 5.70 -0.09
CA LEU A 57 -9.15 6.89 0.54
C LEU A 57 -8.52 8.14 -0.08
N ASP A 58 -9.34 9.15 -0.35
CA ASP A 58 -8.93 10.45 -0.91
C ASP A 58 -7.94 10.29 -2.07
N ARG A 59 -8.35 9.49 -3.07
CA ARG A 59 -7.47 8.99 -4.14
C ARG A 59 -6.59 10.07 -4.78
N GLU A 60 -7.14 11.25 -5.07
CA GLU A 60 -6.38 12.34 -5.68
C GLU A 60 -5.27 12.85 -4.76
N GLU A 61 -5.57 13.06 -3.48
CA GLU A 61 -4.59 13.49 -2.49
C GLU A 61 -3.51 12.41 -2.26
N LEU A 62 -3.93 11.14 -2.15
CA LEU A 62 -3.01 10.01 -2.05
C LEU A 62 -2.01 9.99 -3.21
N LEU A 63 -2.50 10.10 -4.45
CA LEU A 63 -1.66 10.05 -5.64
C LEU A 63 -0.78 11.29 -5.77
N SER A 64 -1.31 12.48 -5.44
CA SER A 64 -0.54 13.72 -5.41
C SER A 64 0.63 13.65 -4.43
N LYS A 65 0.37 13.22 -3.19
CA LYS A 65 1.41 13.02 -2.16
C LYS A 65 2.42 11.96 -2.58
N ALA A 66 1.96 10.84 -3.14
CA ALA A 66 2.85 9.76 -3.59
C ALA A 66 3.80 10.24 -4.70
N ASN A 67 3.27 10.94 -5.71
CA ASN A 67 4.05 11.52 -6.80
C ASN A 67 5.08 12.55 -6.29
N ALA A 68 4.66 13.47 -5.42
CA ALA A 68 5.55 14.47 -4.84
C ALA A 68 6.69 13.85 -4.02
N ALA A 69 6.42 12.71 -3.37
CA ALA A 69 7.41 11.97 -2.57
C ALA A 69 8.24 10.96 -3.38
N GLY A 70 7.99 10.78 -4.68
CA GLY A 70 8.64 9.73 -5.48
C GLY A 70 8.30 8.30 -5.04
N ILE A 71 7.11 8.10 -4.48
CA ILE A 71 6.60 6.80 -4.05
C ILE A 71 5.73 6.20 -5.16
N ALA A 72 6.04 4.97 -5.58
CA ALA A 72 5.23 4.27 -6.55
C ALA A 72 4.01 3.60 -5.89
N VAL A 73 2.84 3.77 -6.50
CA VAL A 73 1.61 3.02 -6.18
C VAL A 73 1.37 2.04 -7.31
N PHE A 74 1.45 0.74 -7.02
CA PHE A 74 1.37 -0.32 -8.02
C PHE A 74 0.15 -1.21 -7.76
N GLY A 75 -0.71 -1.37 -8.77
CA GLY A 75 -1.84 -2.29 -8.74
C GLY A 75 -1.44 -3.63 -9.35
N MET A 76 -1.63 -4.71 -8.61
CA MET A 76 -1.36 -6.07 -9.07
C MET A 76 -2.66 -6.84 -9.25
N GLU A 77 -2.69 -7.72 -10.24
CA GLU A 77 -3.80 -8.65 -10.38
C GLU A 77 -3.85 -9.56 -9.15
N PRO A 78 -4.98 -9.63 -8.44
CA PRO A 78 -5.07 -10.43 -7.22
C PRO A 78 -4.94 -11.91 -7.57
N GLU A 79 -4.07 -12.62 -6.85
CA GLU A 79 -3.93 -14.06 -6.97
C GLU A 79 -5.17 -14.75 -6.39
N GLU A 80 -5.87 -15.53 -7.21
CA GLU A 80 -6.99 -16.34 -6.75
C GLU A 80 -6.45 -17.66 -6.21
N SER A 81 -6.56 -17.87 -4.89
CA SER A 81 -6.25 -19.17 -4.29
C SER A 81 -7.31 -20.18 -4.72
N ASN A 82 -6.91 -21.12 -5.58
CA ASN A 82 -7.71 -22.27 -6.01
C ASN A 82 -7.98 -23.22 -4.83
#